data_AF-X1MSQ4-F1
#
_entry.id   AF-X1MSQ4-F1
#
_cell.length_a   1.000
_cell.length_b   1.000
_cell.length_c   1.000
_cell.angle_alpha   90.00
_cell.angle_beta   90.00
_cell.angle_gamma   90.00
#
_symmetry.space_group_name_H-M   'P 1'
#
loop_
_entity.id
_entity.type
_entity.pdbx_description
1 polymer ?
#
loop_
_entity_poly.entity_id
_entity_poly.type
_entity_poly.pdbx_seq_one_letter_code
_entity_poly.pdbx_strand_id
1 'polypeptide(L)'
;AYSLGNFCTWGFNVSDERGFAPILKIVLDSTGVFRYGRIISAIQKSYQSLEFDILHRASNLIKKLSIEDFPNSTLQITDGI
;
A
#
# COMPACT_ATOMS: atom_id res chain seq x y z
N ALA A 1 -5.88 1.41 -6.57
CA ALA A 1 -4.89 1.58 -5.46
C ALA A 1 -5.35 2.72 -4.57
N TYR A 2 -5.10 2.64 -3.26
CA TYR A 2 -5.52 3.64 -2.28
C TYR A 2 -4.31 4.38 -1.74
N SER A 3 -4.41 5.70 -1.66
CA SER A 3 -3.46 6.64 -1.02
C SER A 3 -1.98 6.20 -1.05
N LEU A 4 -1.29 6.50 -2.15
CA LEU A 4 0.14 6.22 -2.31
C LEU A 4 1.02 7.46 -2.02
N GLY A 5 0.43 8.55 -1.54
CA GLY A 5 1.07 9.87 -1.44
C GLY A 5 1.89 10.11 -0.17
N ASN A 6 1.78 9.24 0.84
CA ASN A 6 2.43 9.44 2.15
C ASN A 6 3.82 8.80 2.25
N PHE A 7 4.55 8.71 1.14
CA PHE A 7 5.91 8.18 1.11
C PHE A 7 6.93 9.33 1.21
N CYS A 8 7.63 9.42 2.34
CA CYS A 8 8.66 10.43 2.60
C CYS A 8 8.19 11.87 2.41
N THR A 9 6.96 12.18 2.86
CA THR A 9 6.40 13.53 2.83
C THR A 9 6.40 14.17 4.22
N TRP A 10 6.67 15.48 4.28
CA TRP A 10 6.72 16.26 5.52
C TRP A 10 5.60 17.30 5.57
N GLY A 11 5.14 17.66 6.77
CA GLY A 11 4.11 18.68 6.97
C GLY A 11 2.66 18.19 6.87
N PHE A 12 2.43 16.88 6.76
CA PHE A 12 1.11 16.27 6.78
C PHE A 12 0.78 15.64 8.14
N ASN A 13 -0.52 15.52 8.45
CA ASN A 13 -0.96 14.73 9.59
C ASN A 13 -0.85 13.24 9.26
N VAL A 14 0.02 12.54 10.00
CA VAL A 14 0.33 11.12 9.84
C VAL A 14 -0.22 10.25 10.97
N SER A 15 -1.24 10.70 11.70
CA SER A 15 -1.88 9.88 12.73
C SER A 15 -2.76 8.79 12.12
N ASP A 16 -2.82 7.65 12.79
CA ASP A 16 -3.63 6.49 12.38
C ASP A 16 -3.25 5.97 10.99
N GLU A 17 -4.23 5.55 10.20
CA GLU A 17 -4.05 5.03 8.83
C GLU A 17 -3.38 6.04 7.88
N ARG A 18 -3.43 7.35 8.20
CA ARG A 18 -2.74 8.39 7.41
C ARG A 18 -1.22 8.25 7.49
N GLY A 19 -0.70 7.62 8.53
CA GLY A 19 0.73 7.30 8.63
C GLY A 19 1.15 6.09 7.80
N PHE A 20 0.23 5.35 7.19
CA PHE A 20 0.58 4.24 6.33
C PHE A 20 1.15 4.76 5.00
N ALA A 21 2.32 4.26 4.64
CA ALA A 21 3.09 4.67 3.46
C ALA A 21 3.34 3.46 2.55
N PRO A 22 2.31 2.94 1.86
CA PRO A 22 2.46 1.79 0.99
C PRO A 22 3.34 2.11 -0.22
N ILE A 23 4.21 1.17 -0.59
CA ILE A 23 4.97 1.20 -1.84
C ILE A 23 4.49 0.05 -2.71
N LEU A 24 4.09 0.34 -3.95
CA LEU A 24 3.69 -0.67 -4.91
C LEU A 24 4.86 -1.03 -5.82
N LYS A 25 5.31 -2.28 -5.75
CA LYS A 25 6.22 -2.87 -6.73
C LYS A 25 5.40 -3.74 -7.67
N ILE A 26 5.08 -3.24 -8.85
CA ILE A 26 4.23 -3.93 -9.84
C ILE A 26 5.05 -4.42 -11.03
N VAL A 27 4.60 -5.52 -11.62
CA VAL A 27 5.09 -6.08 -12.87
C VAL A 27 3.96 -6.06 -13.88
N LEU A 28 4.22 -5.40 -15.00
CA LEU A 28 3.36 -5.35 -16.16
C LEU A 28 4.02 -6.15 -17.30
N ASP A 29 3.23 -6.62 -18.25
CA ASP A 29 3.80 -7.11 -19.51
C ASP A 29 4.11 -5.98 -20.50
N SER A 30 4.58 -6.34 -21.69
CA SER A 30 4.93 -5.38 -22.75
C SER A 30 3.75 -4.59 -23.31
N THR A 31 2.51 -4.97 -23.01
CA THR A 31 1.30 -4.23 -23.42
C THR A 31 0.72 -3.40 -22.27
N GLY A 32 1.35 -3.44 -21.08
CA GLY A 32 0.92 -2.71 -19.89
C GLY A 32 -0.12 -3.44 -19.05
N VAL A 33 -0.41 -4.72 -19.33
CA VAL A 33 -1.35 -5.51 -18.54
C VAL A 33 -0.69 -5.94 -17.23
N PHE A 34 -1.41 -5.75 -16.13
CA PHE A 34 -0.97 -6.18 -14.80
C PHE A 34 -0.77 -7.70 -14.74
N ARG A 35 0.39 -8.13 -14.25
CA ARG A 35 0.71 -9.54 -14.03
C ARG A 35 0.70 -9.90 -12.56
N TYR A 36 1.52 -9.24 -11.76
CA TYR A 36 1.57 -9.40 -10.32
C TYR A 36 2.30 -8.22 -9.70
N GLY A 37 2.30 -8.15 -8.37
CA GLY A 37 3.04 -7.13 -7.66
C GLY A 37 3.11 -7.43 -6.17
N ARG A 38 3.82 -6.56 -5.45
CA ARG A 38 3.94 -6.61 -4.01
C ARG A 38 3.58 -5.24 -3.43
N ILE A 39 2.76 -5.25 -2.40
CA ILE A 39 2.57 -4.10 -1.52
C ILE A 39 3.63 -4.21 -0.44
N ILE A 40 4.56 -3.26 -0.41
CA ILE A 40 5.54 -3.13 0.65
C ILE A 40 4.96 -2.12 1.64
N SER A 41 4.66 -2.58 2.85
CA SER A 41 4.10 -1.75 3.90
C SER A 41 5.21 -1.01 4.63
N ALA A 42 5.11 0.30 4.69
CA ALA A 42 5.97 1.17 5.47
C ALA A 42 5.13 2.19 6.25
N ILE A 43 5.76 2.87 7.20
CA ILE A 43 5.13 3.87 8.08
C ILE A 43 5.88 5.18 7.91
N GLN A 44 5.13 6.25 7.67
CA GLN A 44 5.59 7.61 7.80
C GLN A 44 5.31 8.11 9.22
N LYS A 45 6.35 8.57 9.89
CA LYS A 45 6.26 9.32 11.14
C LYS A 45 6.65 10.78 10.90
N SER A 46 6.10 11.68 11.71
CA SER A 46 6.37 13.10 11.57
C SER A 46 7.87 13.37 11.79
N TYR A 47 8.50 14.08 10.86
CA TYR A 47 9.92 14.44 10.89
C TYR A 47 10.90 13.27 11.06
N GLN A 48 10.53 12.07 10.58
CA GLN A 48 11.37 10.88 10.65
C GLN A 48 11.49 10.20 9.28
N SER A 49 12.53 9.40 9.14
CA SER A 49 12.70 8.49 8.01
C SER A 49 11.56 7.46 7.97
N LEU A 50 11.33 6.91 6.78
CA LEU A 50 10.37 5.83 6.60
C LEU A 50 10.86 4.57 7.32
N GLU A 51 9.94 3.86 7.97
CA GLU A 51 10.21 2.58 8.62
C GLU A 51 9.39 1.48 7.96
N PHE A 52 9.94 0.26 7.87
CA PHE A 52 9.15 -0.89 7.44
C PHE A 52 8.04 -1.20 8.46
N ASP A 53 6.82 -1.45 7.96
CA ASP A 53 5.71 -1.87 8.79
C ASP A 53 5.64 -3.39 8.86
N ILE A 54 6.22 -3.96 9.92
CA ILE A 54 6.20 -5.42 10.16
C ILE A 54 4.78 -5.98 10.36
N LEU A 55 3.80 -5.11 10.69
CA LEU A 55 2.41 -5.50 10.85
C LEU A 55 1.64 -5.49 9.54
N HIS A 56 2.28 -5.06 8.44
CA HIS A 56 1.69 -5.06 7.10
C HIS A 56 0.35 -4.31 7.03
N ARG A 57 0.16 -3.24 7.81
CA ARG A 57 -1.14 -2.58 7.97
C ARG A 57 -1.59 -1.88 6.71
N ALA A 58 -0.66 -1.29 5.95
CA ALA A 58 -0.98 -0.65 4.67
C ALA A 58 -1.54 -1.67 3.67
N SER A 59 -0.90 -2.83 3.51
CA SER A 59 -1.42 -3.91 2.66
C SER A 59 -2.74 -4.49 3.16
N ASN A 60 -2.92 -4.64 4.48
CA ASN A 60 -4.17 -5.14 5.05
C ASN A 60 -5.33 -4.16 4.80
N LEU A 61 -5.08 -2.86 4.96
CA LEU A 61 -6.06 -1.81 4.66
C LEU A 61 -6.41 -1.80 3.17
N ILE A 62 -5.41 -1.86 2.29
CA ILE A 62 -5.63 -1.91 0.83
C ILE A 62 -6.42 -3.16 0.44
N LYS A 63 -6.13 -4.33 1.04
CA LYS A 63 -6.86 -5.58 0.83
C LYS A 63 -8.33 -5.43 1.22
N LYS A 64 -8.59 -4.93 2.43
CA LYS A 64 -9.94 -4.67 2.93
C LYS A 64 -10.72 -3.74 1.98
N LEU A 65 -10.18 -2.57 1.70
CA LEU A 65 -10.85 -1.57 0.83
C LEU A 65 -11.07 -2.09 -0.59
N SER A 66 -10.11 -2.86 -1.13
CA SER A 66 -10.26 -3.45 -2.47
C SER A 66 -11.44 -4.43 -2.53
N ILE A 67 -11.67 -5.21 -1.47
CA ILE A 67 -12.81 -6.14 -1.39
C ILE A 67 -14.12 -5.35 -1.21
N GLU A 68 -14.12 -4.32 -0.37
CA GLU A 68 -15.31 -3.51 -0.07
C GLU A 68 -15.77 -2.69 -1.29
N ASP A 69 -14.86 -2.00 -1.97
CA ASP A 69 -15.20 -1.10 -3.08
C ASP A 69 -15.31 -1.84 -4.42
N PHE A 70 -14.59 -2.95 -4.59
CA PHE A 70 -14.52 -3.70 -5.85
C PHE A 70 -14.77 -5.21 -5.67
N PRO A 71 -15.95 -5.62 -5.14
CA PRO A 71 -16.23 -7.02 -4.79
C PRO A 71 -16.21 -7.98 -6.00
N ASN A 72 -16.42 -7.47 -7.22
CA ASN A 72 -16.39 -8.25 -8.46
C ASN A 72 -15.02 -8.23 -9.15
N SER A 73 -14.00 -7.61 -8.55
CA SER A 73 -12.64 -7.59 -9.08
C SER A 73 -12.02 -8.99 -9.03
N THR A 74 -11.26 -9.34 -10.07
CA THR A 74 -10.46 -10.57 -10.10
C THR A 74 -9.12 -10.43 -9.37
N LEU A 75 -8.78 -9.22 -8.90
CA LEU A 75 -7.55 -8.95 -8.17
C LEU A 75 -7.56 -9.67 -6.82
N GLN A 76 -6.56 -10.53 -6.61
CA GLN A 76 -6.33 -11.21 -5.34
C GLN A 76 -5.14 -10.59 -4.61
N ILE A 77 -5.36 -10.12 -3.38
CA ILE A 77 -4.31 -9.62 -2.50
C ILE A 77 -4.12 -10.65 -1.39
N THR A 78 -3.04 -11.41 -1.46
CA THR A 78 -2.69 -12.46 -0.51
C THR A 78 -1.61 -11.98 0.45
N ASP A 79 -1.54 -12.64 1.61
CA ASP A 79 -0.44 -12.41 2.54
C ASP A 79 0.81 -13.09 1.94
N GLY A 80 1.98 -12.44 2.06
CA GLY A 80 3.24 -12.98 1.54
C GLY A 80 3.86 -13.97 2.52
N ILE A 81 4.56 -14.98 2.00
CA ILE A 81 5.63 -15.69 2.72
C ILE A 81 6.91 -14.85 2.60
#